data_AF-A0A821U0Q4-F1
#
_entry.id   AF-A0A821U0Q4-F1
#
_cell.length_a   1.000
_cell.length_b   1.000
_cell.length_c   1.000
_cell.angle_alpha   90.00
_cell.angle_beta   90.00
_cell.angle_gamma   90.00
#
_symmetry.space_group_name_H-M   'P 1'
#
loop_
_entity.id
_entity.type
_entity.pdbx_description
1 polymer ?
#
loop_
_entity_poly.entity_id
_entity_poly.type
_entity_poly.pdbx_seq_one_letter_code
_entity_poly.pdbx_strand_id
1 'polypeptide(L)'
;MLTGLQTSKTWPAWGSDTQDNYSFLFAFMENICNNISKNKNNYRYSDVAQQFVQSLYILGGRNSCEFVRLNLSGALPSLSTLNLSFEKADACIGEAGFRYDALNHHHNSLNYQIAVCSEDSTAVVKKVSYNAATNTFGGFATSLENGILKSGYVKTRYFDVLKE
;
A
#
# COMPACT_ATOMS: atom_id res chain seq x y z
N MET A 1 37.49 43.40 13.21
CA MET A 1 38.54 42.52 12.68
C MET A 1 38.10 41.08 12.88
N LEU A 2 37.94 40.35 11.77
CA LEU A 2 37.88 38.88 11.59
C LEU A 2 36.68 38.14 12.23
N THR A 3 35.56 37.95 11.51
CA THR A 3 35.22 36.79 10.62
C THR A 3 35.27 35.46 11.38
N GLY A 4 34.17 34.72 11.59
CA GLY A 4 33.29 34.15 10.57
C GLY A 4 33.48 32.63 10.55
N LEU A 5 32.82 31.89 11.43
CA LEU A 5 32.78 30.42 11.39
C LEU A 5 31.63 29.97 10.48
N GLN A 6 31.90 29.89 9.17
CA GLN A 6 31.10 29.09 8.25
C GLN A 6 31.50 27.63 8.44
N THR A 7 30.64 26.83 9.08
CA THR A 7 30.74 25.37 8.99
C THR A 7 30.05 24.94 7.69
N SER A 8 30.77 25.01 6.57
CA SER A 8 30.35 24.33 5.34
C SER A 8 30.60 22.83 5.53
N LYS A 9 29.59 22.09 6.01
CA LYS A 9 29.56 20.63 5.85
C LYS A 9 29.18 20.33 4.40
N THR A 10 30.17 20.40 3.52
CA THR A 10 30.09 19.76 2.20
C THR A 10 30.29 18.27 2.42
N TRP A 11 29.27 17.49 2.08
CA TRP A 11 29.36 16.04 2.01
C TRP A 11 30.49 15.62 1.04
N PRO A 12 31.20 14.51 1.29
CA PRO A 12 32.27 14.07 0.40
C PRO A 12 31.71 13.80 -0.99
N ALA A 13 32.41 14.32 -2.02
CA ALA A 13 32.13 14.00 -3.41
C ALA A 13 32.48 12.53 -3.65
N TRP A 14 31.45 11.69 -3.78
CA TRP A 14 31.63 10.29 -4.17
C TRP A 14 32.00 10.24 -5.66
N GLY A 15 33.03 9.45 -5.96
CA GLY A 15 33.63 9.31 -7.29
C GLY A 15 32.64 8.95 -8.39
N SER A 16 33.01 9.31 -9.61
CA SER A 16 32.20 9.34 -10.84
C SER A 16 31.77 7.98 -11.41
N ASP A 17 31.77 6.89 -10.64
CA ASP A 17 31.45 5.53 -11.12
C ASP A 17 30.17 4.92 -10.50
N THR A 18 29.37 5.69 -9.75
CA THR A 18 28.21 5.18 -8.97
C THR A 18 26.87 5.86 -9.23
N GLN A 19 26.72 6.57 -10.35
CA GLN A 19 25.60 7.53 -10.51
C GLN A 19 24.19 6.89 -10.48
N ASP A 20 24.06 5.59 -10.80
CA ASP A 20 22.75 4.91 -10.83
C ASP A 20 22.41 4.08 -9.58
N ASN A 21 23.40 3.55 -8.85
CA ASN A 21 23.18 2.54 -7.81
C ASN A 21 22.50 3.07 -6.53
N TYR A 22 22.52 4.39 -6.30
CA TYR A 22 21.94 5.00 -5.11
C TYR A 22 20.82 6.00 -5.42
N SER A 23 20.30 6.00 -6.65
CA SER A 23 19.27 6.94 -7.11
C SER A 23 18.03 6.94 -6.19
N PHE A 24 17.55 5.76 -5.80
CA PHE A 24 16.46 5.63 -4.83
C PHE A 24 16.81 6.23 -3.47
N LEU A 25 17.95 5.82 -2.88
CA LEU A 25 18.35 6.24 -1.54
C LEU A 25 18.52 7.76 -1.49
N PHE A 26 19.13 8.35 -2.51
CA PHE A 26 19.30 9.78 -2.62
C PHE A 26 17.95 10.50 -2.70
N ALA A 27 17.06 10.07 -3.60
CA ALA A 27 15.72 10.67 -3.74
C ALA A 27 14.88 10.53 -2.46
N PHE A 28 15.03 9.42 -1.74
CA PHE A 28 14.34 9.18 -0.47
C PHE A 28 14.88 10.06 0.66
N MET A 29 16.20 10.16 0.78
CA MET A 29 16.86 11.04 1.76
C MET A 29 16.56 12.51 1.48
N GLU A 30 16.56 12.93 0.22
CA GLU A 30 16.16 14.27 -0.19
C GLU A 30 14.71 14.55 0.18
N ASN A 31 13.80 13.59 -0.02
CA ASN A 31 12.41 13.73 0.41
C ASN A 31 12.28 14.00 1.92
N ILE A 32 13.00 13.21 2.72
CA ILE A 32 13.03 13.36 4.19
C ILE A 32 13.55 14.74 4.57
N CYS A 33 14.71 15.14 4.05
CA CYS A 33 15.31 16.44 4.33
C CYS A 33 14.37 17.60 3.99
N ASN A 34 13.72 17.52 2.82
CA ASN A 34 12.76 18.52 2.36
C ASN A 34 11.48 18.59 3.20
N ASN A 35 11.09 17.49 3.85
CA ASN A 35 9.92 17.47 4.73
C ASN A 35 10.28 17.91 6.14
N ILE A 36 11.41 17.48 6.70
CA ILE A 36 11.85 17.89 8.04
C ILE A 36 12.06 19.41 8.13
N SER A 37 12.48 20.06 7.03
CA SER A 37 12.62 21.52 6.97
C SER A 37 11.28 22.28 6.96
N LYS A 38 10.15 21.57 6.86
CA LYS A 38 8.79 22.14 6.78
C LYS A 38 7.97 21.79 8.02
N ASN A 39 6.88 22.52 8.21
CA ASN A 39 5.87 22.13 9.19
C ASN A 39 5.20 20.80 8.78
N LYS A 40 4.83 19.96 9.77
CA LYS A 40 4.18 18.65 9.59
C LYS A 40 2.98 18.67 8.65
N ASN A 41 2.21 19.76 8.66
CA ASN A 41 1.02 19.93 7.82
C ASN A 41 1.34 20.18 6.33
N ASN A 42 2.60 20.45 5.99
CA ASN A 42 3.05 20.81 4.65
C ASN A 42 4.00 19.76 4.04
N TYR A 43 4.02 18.54 4.58
CA TYR A 43 4.82 17.46 4.02
C TYR A 43 4.35 17.11 2.60
N ARG A 44 5.31 16.93 1.70
CA ARG A 44 5.08 16.52 0.31
C ARG A 44 5.98 15.33 0.00
N TYR A 45 5.38 14.27 -0.50
CA TYR A 45 6.08 13.02 -0.79
C TYR A 45 6.30 12.90 -2.28
N SER A 46 7.55 12.65 -2.67
CA SER A 46 7.92 12.34 -4.05
C SER A 46 7.29 11.01 -4.47
N ASP A 47 7.16 10.81 -5.78
CA ASP A 47 6.59 9.57 -6.33
C ASP A 47 7.40 8.35 -5.89
N VAL A 48 8.73 8.50 -5.78
CA VAL A 48 9.63 7.45 -5.26
C VAL A 48 9.28 7.05 -3.82
N ALA A 49 9.04 8.03 -2.94
CA ALA A 49 8.64 7.76 -1.56
C ALA A 49 7.23 7.14 -1.48
N GLN A 50 6.32 7.56 -2.37
CA GLN A 50 4.97 7.00 -2.49
C GLN A 50 4.98 5.54 -2.96
N GLN A 51 5.75 5.22 -4.00
CA GLN A 51 5.91 3.85 -4.49
C GLN A 51 6.55 2.96 -3.42
N PHE A 52 7.59 3.45 -2.74
CA PHE A 52 8.21 2.72 -1.64
C PHE A 52 7.22 2.39 -0.52
N VAL A 53 6.42 3.36 -0.06
CA VAL A 53 5.44 3.08 1.01
C VAL A 53 4.33 2.14 0.55
N GLN A 54 3.91 2.20 -0.72
CA GLN A 54 2.95 1.27 -1.29
C GLN A 54 3.51 -0.15 -1.30
N SER A 55 4.75 -0.34 -1.76
CA SER A 55 5.44 -1.63 -1.71
C SER A 55 5.62 -2.13 -0.28
N LEU A 56 6.04 -1.25 0.64
CA LEU A 56 6.17 -1.59 2.05
C LEU A 56 4.83 -1.99 2.68
N TYR A 57 3.73 -1.35 2.29
CA TYR A 57 2.39 -1.68 2.78
C TYR A 57 1.91 -3.03 2.27
N ILE A 58 2.13 -3.31 0.99
CA ILE A 58 1.75 -4.59 0.36
C ILE A 58 2.56 -5.75 0.94
N LEU A 59 3.88 -5.56 1.10
CA LEU A 59 4.79 -6.64 1.52
C LEU A 59 4.89 -6.77 3.05
N GLY A 60 5.01 -5.64 3.74
CA GLY A 60 5.23 -5.59 5.19
C GLY A 60 3.95 -5.32 6.00
N GLY A 61 2.85 -4.97 5.35
CA GLY A 61 1.58 -4.68 6.01
C GLY A 61 1.54 -3.32 6.72
N ARG A 62 0.36 -3.01 7.26
CA ARG A 62 0.06 -1.74 7.94
C ARG A 62 1.03 -1.41 9.07
N ASN A 63 1.40 -2.40 9.89
CA ASN A 63 2.23 -2.18 11.08
C ASN A 63 3.65 -1.76 10.69
N SER A 64 4.21 -2.31 9.61
CA SER A 64 5.54 -1.94 9.13
C SER A 64 5.58 -0.49 8.66
N CYS A 65 4.56 -0.04 7.93
CA CYS A 65 4.44 1.37 7.52
C CYS A 65 4.35 2.31 8.72
N GLU A 66 3.51 1.99 9.71
CA GLU A 66 3.38 2.82 10.92
C GLU A 66 4.67 2.83 11.74
N PHE A 67 5.34 1.69 11.89
CA PHE A 67 6.62 1.59 12.56
C PHE A 67 7.66 2.54 11.93
N VAL A 68 7.82 2.50 10.60
CA VAL A 68 8.77 3.39 9.91
C VAL A 68 8.34 4.85 10.05
N ARG A 69 7.05 5.16 9.90
CA ARG A 69 6.52 6.53 10.01
C ARG A 69 6.76 7.15 11.39
N LEU A 70 6.65 6.35 12.45
CA LEU A 70 6.88 6.79 13.83
C LEU A 70 8.36 7.01 14.13
N ASN A 71 9.25 6.19 13.55
CA ASN A 71 10.69 6.28 13.78
C ASN A 71 11.41 7.27 12.83
N LEU A 72 10.83 7.56 11.67
CA LEU A 72 11.39 8.44 10.64
C LEU A 72 10.37 9.52 10.24
N SER A 73 10.31 10.60 11.01
CA SER A 73 9.37 11.70 10.78
C SER A 73 9.58 12.36 9.41
N GLY A 74 8.50 12.50 8.64
CA GLY A 74 8.53 13.13 7.32
C GLY A 74 9.00 12.22 6.18
N ALA A 75 9.31 10.95 6.48
CA ALA A 75 9.70 9.98 5.46
C ALA A 75 8.51 9.40 4.71
N LEU A 76 7.43 9.04 5.43
CA LEU A 76 6.29 8.32 4.87
C LEU A 76 4.97 9.10 5.06
N PRO A 77 4.05 9.05 4.07
CA PRO A 77 2.72 9.60 4.20
C PRO A 77 1.89 8.87 5.26
N SER A 78 0.77 9.49 5.65
CA SER A 78 -0.21 8.84 6.53
C SER A 78 -0.92 7.69 5.83
N LEU A 79 -1.44 6.73 6.60
CA LEU A 79 -2.25 5.63 6.05
C LEU A 79 -3.49 6.12 5.29
N SER A 80 -4.11 7.22 5.73
CA SER A 80 -5.25 7.82 5.01
C SER A 80 -4.84 8.32 3.63
N THR A 81 -3.68 8.99 3.54
CA THR A 81 -3.11 9.43 2.25
C THR A 81 -2.78 8.24 1.36
N LEU A 82 -2.27 7.15 1.94
CA LEU A 82 -1.96 5.92 1.22
C LEU A 82 -3.21 5.24 0.68
N ASN A 83 -4.28 5.14 1.50
CA ASN A 83 -5.55 4.56 1.06
C ASN A 83 -6.17 5.37 -0.10
N LEU A 84 -6.15 6.70 -0.01
CA LEU A 84 -6.58 7.57 -1.11
C LEU A 84 -5.74 7.36 -2.38
N SER A 85 -4.45 7.08 -2.23
CA SER A 85 -3.56 6.77 -3.35
C SER A 85 -3.96 5.44 -4.01
N PHE A 86 -4.28 4.41 -3.23
CA PHE A 86 -4.78 3.14 -3.76
C PHE A 86 -6.14 3.28 -4.46
N GLU A 87 -7.06 4.06 -3.88
CA GLU A 87 -8.35 4.36 -4.48
C GLU A 87 -8.18 5.09 -5.83
N LYS A 88 -7.27 6.07 -5.90
CA LYS A 88 -6.97 6.82 -7.14
C LYS A 88 -6.26 5.99 -8.20
N ALA A 89 -5.42 5.05 -7.79
CA ALA A 89 -4.72 4.14 -8.70
C ALA A 89 -5.67 3.11 -9.34
N ASP A 90 -6.97 3.24 -9.09
CA ASP A 90 -7.98 2.23 -9.40
C ASP A 90 -7.49 0.88 -8.86
N ALA A 91 -6.83 0.78 -7.71
CA ALA A 91 -6.24 -0.50 -7.29
C ALA A 91 -7.31 -1.53 -6.85
N CYS A 92 -8.56 -1.09 -6.69
CA CYS A 92 -9.66 -1.93 -6.26
C CYS A 92 -10.28 -2.64 -7.46
N ILE A 93 -9.98 -3.93 -7.61
CA ILE A 93 -10.66 -4.78 -8.58
C ILE A 93 -12.05 -5.13 -8.00
N GLY A 94 -13.10 -4.87 -8.78
CA GLY A 94 -14.47 -5.24 -8.39
C GLY A 94 -14.65 -6.74 -8.25
N GLU A 95 -15.72 -7.16 -7.55
CA GLU A 95 -16.12 -8.57 -7.49
C GLU A 95 -16.35 -9.11 -8.91
N ALA A 96 -15.79 -10.28 -9.21
CA ALA A 96 -15.73 -10.88 -10.57
C ALA A 96 -15.08 -9.97 -11.65
N GLY A 97 -14.37 -8.92 -11.24
CA GLY A 97 -13.59 -8.07 -12.14
C GLY A 97 -12.27 -8.74 -12.50
N PHE A 98 -11.93 -8.74 -13.79
CA PHE A 98 -10.63 -9.17 -14.27
C PHE A 98 -10.09 -8.14 -15.27
N ARG A 99 -8.88 -7.64 -15.01
CA ARG A 99 -8.26 -6.59 -15.84
C ARG A 99 -7.44 -7.19 -16.96
N TYR A 100 -8.13 -7.85 -17.88
CA TYR A 100 -7.50 -8.49 -19.01
C TYR A 100 -6.65 -7.52 -19.83
N ASP A 101 -7.16 -6.31 -20.13
CA ASP A 101 -6.45 -5.34 -20.97
C ASP A 101 -5.12 -4.88 -20.34
N ALA A 102 -5.12 -4.61 -19.02
CA ALA A 102 -3.91 -4.23 -18.30
C ALA A 102 -2.90 -5.39 -18.27
N LEU A 103 -3.39 -6.62 -18.05
CA LEU A 103 -2.55 -7.82 -18.07
C LEU A 103 -1.97 -8.08 -19.47
N ASN A 104 -2.76 -7.91 -20.52
CA ASN A 104 -2.34 -8.08 -21.91
C ASN A 104 -1.31 -7.01 -22.30
N HIS A 105 -1.53 -5.75 -21.91
CA HIS A 105 -0.55 -4.68 -22.12
C HIS A 105 0.77 -5.01 -21.43
N HIS A 106 0.72 -5.46 -20.17
CA HIS A 106 1.91 -5.89 -19.43
C HIS A 106 2.61 -7.08 -20.11
N HIS A 107 1.86 -8.08 -20.56
CA HIS A 107 2.38 -9.25 -21.29
C HIS A 107 3.13 -8.83 -22.57
N ASN A 108 2.54 -7.92 -23.35
CA ASN A 108 3.15 -7.38 -24.56
C ASN A 108 4.40 -6.53 -24.25
N SER A 109 4.39 -5.77 -23.16
CA SER A 109 5.53 -4.93 -22.76
C SER A 109 6.77 -5.74 -22.37
N LEU A 110 6.57 -6.93 -21.80
CA LEU A 110 7.64 -7.83 -21.37
C LEU A 110 7.96 -8.92 -22.40
N ASN A 111 7.23 -8.94 -23.53
CA ASN A 111 7.40 -9.88 -24.63
C ASN A 111 7.39 -11.35 -24.18
N TYR A 112 6.45 -11.70 -23.31
CA TYR A 112 6.26 -13.08 -22.91
C TYR A 112 5.68 -13.89 -24.08
N GLN A 113 6.14 -15.14 -24.27
CA GLN A 113 5.61 -16.00 -25.32
C GLN A 113 4.43 -16.87 -24.84
N ILE A 114 4.40 -17.20 -23.55
CA ILE A 114 3.38 -18.07 -22.95
C ILE A 114 3.06 -17.54 -21.55
N ALA A 115 1.77 -17.41 -21.24
CA ALA A 115 1.27 -17.18 -19.89
C ALA A 115 0.38 -18.36 -19.49
N VAL A 116 0.69 -18.99 -18.36
CA VAL A 116 -0.12 -20.08 -17.81
C VAL A 116 -0.84 -19.55 -16.57
N CYS A 117 -2.16 -19.68 -16.54
CA CYS A 117 -2.98 -19.36 -15.38
C CYS A 117 -3.42 -20.67 -14.73
N SER A 118 -3.19 -20.80 -13.42
CA SER A 118 -3.76 -21.88 -12.62
C SER A 118 -4.73 -21.23 -11.64
N GLU A 119 -5.97 -21.71 -11.63
CA GLU A 119 -6.98 -21.30 -10.65
C GLU A 119 -6.98 -22.32 -9.52
N ASP A 120 -6.78 -21.85 -8.30
CA ASP A 120 -7.04 -22.61 -7.08
C ASP A 120 -8.12 -21.88 -6.28
N SER A 121 -9.14 -22.62 -5.87
CA SER A 121 -10.27 -22.04 -5.14
C SER A 121 -9.96 -21.99 -3.65
N THR A 122 -9.73 -20.80 -3.12
CA THR A 122 -9.64 -20.61 -1.66
C THR A 122 -11.05 -20.61 -1.05
N ALA A 123 -11.23 -21.30 0.08
CA ALA A 123 -12.50 -21.26 0.81
C ALA A 123 -12.79 -19.83 1.31
N VAL A 124 -13.83 -19.20 0.77
CA VAL A 124 -14.26 -17.85 1.16
C VAL A 124 -15.35 -17.94 2.23
N VAL A 125 -15.22 -17.15 3.29
CA VAL A 125 -16.30 -16.96 4.26
C VAL A 125 -17.38 -16.10 3.61
N LYS A 126 -18.56 -16.68 3.38
CA LYS A 126 -19.70 -15.98 2.81
C LYS A 126 -20.14 -14.86 3.76
N LYS A 127 -20.00 -13.62 3.30
CA LYS A 127 -20.38 -12.42 4.03
C LYS A 127 -20.91 -11.40 3.03
N VAL A 128 -22.01 -10.74 3.40
CA VAL A 128 -22.49 -9.54 2.71
C VAL A 128 -21.81 -8.33 3.35
N SER A 129 -21.16 -7.50 2.53
CA SER A 129 -20.56 -6.23 2.95
C SER A 129 -21.27 -5.07 2.26
N TYR A 130 -21.47 -3.98 3.00
CA TYR A 130 -21.96 -2.74 2.45
C TYR A 130 -20.79 -1.86 2.02
N ASN A 131 -20.81 -1.39 0.78
CA ASN A 131 -19.88 -0.40 0.26
C ASN A 131 -20.58 0.97 0.22
N ALA A 132 -20.16 1.87 1.10
CA ALA A 132 -20.72 3.20 1.21
C ALA A 132 -20.41 4.09 0.00
N ALA A 133 -19.27 3.89 -0.68
CA ALA A 133 -18.88 4.72 -1.82
C ALA A 133 -19.79 4.52 -3.04
N THR A 134 -20.22 3.28 -3.28
CA THR A 134 -21.12 2.92 -4.37
C THR A 134 -22.58 2.76 -3.93
N ASN A 135 -22.84 2.84 -2.62
CA ASN A 135 -24.12 2.53 -2.01
C ASN A 135 -24.66 1.15 -2.43
N THR A 136 -23.79 0.13 -2.43
CA THR A 136 -24.14 -1.24 -2.84
C THR A 136 -23.83 -2.26 -1.76
N PHE A 137 -24.57 -3.36 -1.75
CA PHE A 137 -24.25 -4.56 -0.99
C PHE A 137 -23.52 -5.53 -1.93
N GLY A 138 -22.35 -6.02 -1.54
CA GLY A 138 -21.54 -7.00 -2.27
C GLY A 138 -21.31 -8.27 -1.47
N GLY A 139 -20.93 -9.35 -2.16
CA GLY A 139 -20.61 -10.64 -1.55
C GLY A 139 -21.76 -11.66 -1.56
N PHE A 140 -21.48 -12.82 -0.96
CA PHE A 140 -22.36 -13.98 -1.04
C PHE A 140 -23.49 -13.90 0.00
N ALA A 141 -24.73 -13.81 -0.48
CA ALA A 141 -25.90 -14.00 0.36
C ALA A 141 -25.91 -15.43 0.93
N THR A 142 -25.77 -15.54 2.24
CA THR A 142 -26.08 -16.78 2.97
C THR A 142 -27.59 -16.98 3.02
N SER A 143 -28.06 -18.20 2.79
CA SER A 143 -29.49 -18.53 2.87
C SER A 143 -30.04 -18.15 4.24
N LEU A 144 -31.06 -17.31 4.24
CA LEU A 144 -31.79 -16.88 5.43
C LEU A 144 -33.05 -17.74 5.58
N GLU A 145 -33.37 -18.13 6.81
CA GLU A 145 -34.63 -18.75 7.18
C GLU A 145 -35.34 -17.82 8.16
N ASN A 146 -36.51 -17.31 7.78
CA ASN A 146 -37.25 -16.29 8.54
C ASN A 146 -36.43 -15.03 8.90
N GLY A 147 -35.53 -14.61 7.99
CA GLY A 147 -34.66 -13.44 8.21
C GLY A 147 -33.46 -13.71 9.12
N ILE A 148 -33.27 -14.96 9.60
CA ILE A 148 -32.15 -15.36 10.45
C ILE A 148 -31.19 -16.24 9.64
N LEU A 149 -29.88 -16.09 9.88
CA LEU A 149 -28.84 -16.95 9.31
C LEU A 149 -29.01 -18.39 9.80
N LYS A 150 -29.06 -19.36 8.88
CA LYS A 150 -29.05 -20.79 9.25
C LYS A 150 -27.77 -21.15 10.03
N SER A 151 -27.92 -21.80 11.17
CA SER A 151 -26.84 -22.11 12.13
C SER A 151 -25.72 -23.03 11.60
N GLY A 152 -25.82 -23.58 10.38
CA GLY A 152 -24.77 -24.37 9.73
C GLY A 152 -23.80 -23.58 8.83
N TYR A 153 -24.08 -22.31 8.52
CA TYR A 153 -23.26 -21.52 7.58
C TYR A 153 -22.20 -20.65 8.26
N VAL A 154 -22.35 -20.38 9.56
CA VAL A 154 -21.41 -19.59 10.34
C VAL A 154 -20.55 -20.55 11.16
N LYS A 155 -19.53 -21.16 10.53
CA LYS A 155 -18.47 -21.87 11.27
C LYS A 155 -17.52 -20.84 11.87
N THR A 156 -17.90 -20.28 13.01
CA THR A 156 -16.95 -19.54 13.85
C THR A 156 -16.05 -20.55 14.54
N ARG A 157 -14.74 -20.50 14.28
CA ARG A 157 -13.75 -21.39 14.92
C ARG A 157 -13.65 -21.23 16.44
N TYR A 158 -14.33 -20.25 17.06
CA TYR A 158 -14.10 -19.86 18.46
C TYR A 158 -15.34 -19.42 19.26
N PHE A 159 -16.57 -19.74 18.87
CA PHE A 159 -17.72 -19.35 19.73
C PHE A 159 -17.91 -20.27 20.94
N ASP A 160 -17.36 -21.48 20.92
CA ASP A 160 -17.52 -22.44 22.02
C ASP A 160 -16.68 -22.11 23.27
N VAL A 161 -15.80 -21.10 23.21
CA VAL A 161 -14.98 -20.66 24.36
C VAL A 161 -15.73 -19.67 25.26
N LEU A 162 -16.88 -19.14 24.83
CA LEU A 162 -17.66 -18.13 25.59
C LEU A 162 -18.86 -18.72 26.36
N LYS A 163 -18.91 -20.05 26.51
CA LYS A 163 -19.88 -20.73 27.38
C LYS A 163 -19.17 -21.19 28.66
N GLU A 164 -18.88 -20.23 29.53
CA GLU A 164 -18.74 -20.45 30.98
C GLU A 164 -19.66 -19.48 31.71
#